data_AF-A0A1C6T9B7-F1
#
_entry.id   AF-A0A1C6T9B7-F1
#
_cell.length_a   1.000
_cell.length_b   1.000
_cell.length_c   1.000
_cell.angle_alpha   90.00
_cell.angle_beta   90.00
_cell.angle_gamma   90.00
#
_symmetry.space_group_name_H-M   'P 1'
#
loop_
_entity.id
_entity.type
_entity.pdbx_description
1 polymer ?
#
loop_
_entity_poly.entity_id
_entity_poly.type
_entity_poly.pdbx_seq_one_letter_code
_entity_poly.pdbx_strand_id
1 'polypeptide(L)'
;MRRTAQLRSATAQVATVAPLHRATRILPWSIAAVSLVLMGATVVLGLLPGSDKVPDSLSAEVGVEDAVFLAALLSFAGVGVLVSLRLPGNPVGWLLLAEALLWPAVLATAGYAGYSIYAKPALPGGVAAAWVLEVAWVLPTAPATFLMLLIPDGHLPTPRWRPVAWASLVAGALIVVTEALTPGPMVSAPDVSNPFGVGSRPSFLAVEAGGQVLGSAAFFGSALAFAIRFRSARGVARQQMKWMAYAVAVLVAASIAASALSAAGAPGWLVGNLNLLPLVGLPLAVGVAVLRYRLWDIDAVIRRTVLVALLGSFATAVYLAFVVGVGAAVGRSTDSDVLLAVVATAVVAAALQAILTRSRRLAWRLVHGRPTGSTDDPAPPPAGADHAELRRPADGVRVRTLGGLRVLRDGEPLTNSAWQSKKARDLLKVLVARRGRSTPRDFLMDVLWPDEDPGRLGNRLAVAVSTVRAVLDPGKRHDPQHYLVSDRDSLRVDLTHLRVDVEEFLAEARRGLALLHAGDGASALPVLARAQSAYDGDFLEENVYDDWSNSLREEARDAYLCATRALAKIAEKAGDPASAAEHWRRVLECDPWNAEGDLGLARCLEGQGRHGEARRRYGTYVARMRELGLTVEPFPRP
;
A
#
# COMPACT_ATOMS: atom_id res chain seq x y z
N MET A 1 -35.22 -45.00 -8.21
CA MET A 1 -33.86 -45.24 -8.75
C MET A 1 -33.11 -44.00 -9.25
N ARG A 2 -33.75 -42.95 -9.79
CA ARG A 2 -33.03 -41.73 -10.25
C ARG A 2 -32.50 -40.82 -9.12
N ARG A 3 -33.18 -40.73 -7.96
CA ARG A 3 -32.73 -39.93 -6.80
C ARG A 3 -31.48 -40.49 -6.10
N THR A 4 -31.31 -41.81 -6.09
CA THR A 4 -30.15 -42.48 -5.49
C THR A 4 -28.88 -42.37 -6.34
N ALA A 5 -29.01 -42.16 -7.66
CA ALA A 5 -27.87 -41.91 -8.55
C ALA A 5 -27.32 -40.47 -8.42
N GLN A 6 -28.18 -39.48 -8.26
CA GLN A 6 -27.78 -38.07 -8.05
C GLN A 6 -27.08 -37.82 -6.71
N LEU A 7 -27.47 -38.55 -5.66
CA LEU A 7 -26.80 -38.45 -4.36
C LEU A 7 -25.40 -39.09 -4.39
N ARG A 8 -25.22 -40.22 -5.10
CA ARG A 8 -23.90 -40.86 -5.28
C ARG A 8 -22.93 -40.00 -6.11
N SER A 9 -23.41 -39.28 -7.13
CA SER A 9 -22.56 -38.36 -7.91
C SER A 9 -22.15 -37.11 -7.12
N ALA A 10 -23.03 -36.58 -6.25
CA ALA A 10 -22.70 -35.45 -5.38
C ALA A 10 -21.66 -35.83 -4.31
N THR A 11 -21.78 -37.02 -3.69
CA THR A 11 -20.76 -37.51 -2.73
C THR A 11 -19.43 -37.86 -3.40
N ALA A 12 -19.43 -38.30 -4.66
CA ALA A 12 -18.21 -38.57 -5.42
C ALA A 12 -17.48 -37.27 -5.84
N GLN A 13 -18.22 -36.20 -6.15
CA GLN A 13 -17.65 -34.86 -6.41
C GLN A 13 -17.11 -34.19 -5.13
N VAL A 14 -17.72 -34.42 -3.97
CA VAL A 14 -17.19 -33.90 -2.69
C VAL A 14 -15.93 -34.67 -2.25
N ALA A 15 -15.83 -35.97 -2.55
CA ALA A 15 -14.67 -36.79 -2.21
C ALA A 15 -13.42 -36.49 -3.07
N THR A 16 -13.58 -36.05 -4.32
CA THR A 16 -12.46 -35.70 -5.22
C THR A 16 -11.89 -34.30 -5.00
N VAL A 17 -12.65 -33.38 -4.38
CA VAL A 17 -12.21 -31.99 -4.10
C VAL A 17 -11.51 -31.86 -2.73
N ALA A 18 -11.79 -32.77 -1.79
CA ALA A 18 -11.16 -32.81 -0.46
C ALA A 18 -9.62 -33.00 -0.45
N PRO A 19 -9.00 -33.88 -1.27
CA PRO A 19 -7.54 -34.05 -1.24
C PRO A 19 -6.78 -32.83 -1.79
N LEU A 20 -7.33 -32.12 -2.78
CA LEU A 20 -6.73 -30.88 -3.31
C LEU A 20 -6.68 -29.76 -2.27
N HIS A 21 -7.67 -29.68 -1.37
CA HIS A 21 -7.69 -28.71 -0.26
C HIS A 21 -6.72 -29.06 0.88
N ARG A 22 -6.43 -30.35 1.11
CA ARG A 22 -5.40 -30.76 2.08
C ARG A 22 -3.99 -30.55 1.53
N ALA A 23 -3.73 -30.93 0.27
CA ALA A 23 -2.43 -30.76 -0.36
C ALA A 23 -2.00 -29.28 -0.42
N THR A 24 -2.93 -28.38 -0.77
CA THR A 24 -2.69 -26.92 -0.80
C THR A 24 -2.44 -26.31 0.58
N ARG A 25 -2.86 -26.96 1.67
CA ARG A 25 -2.58 -26.52 3.05
C ARG A 25 -1.30 -27.10 3.63
N ILE A 26 -0.93 -28.33 3.28
CA ILE A 26 0.25 -29.02 3.85
C ILE A 26 1.53 -28.61 3.11
N LEU A 27 1.46 -28.44 1.78
CA LEU A 27 2.64 -28.18 0.95
C LEU A 27 3.43 -26.92 1.37
N PRO A 28 2.82 -25.76 1.70
CA PRO A 28 3.56 -24.60 2.18
C PRO A 28 4.36 -24.87 3.45
N TRP A 29 3.76 -25.59 4.40
CA TRP A 29 4.42 -25.96 5.65
C TRP A 29 5.55 -26.97 5.42
N SER A 30 5.36 -27.92 4.51
CA SER A 30 6.42 -28.87 4.13
C SER A 30 7.62 -28.15 3.53
N ILE A 31 7.40 -27.18 2.63
CA ILE A 31 8.50 -26.40 2.02
C ILE A 31 9.24 -25.59 3.11
N ALA A 32 8.50 -24.93 4.00
CA ALA A 32 9.09 -24.18 5.11
C ALA A 32 9.86 -25.09 6.09
N ALA A 33 9.35 -26.30 6.37
CA ALA A 33 10.03 -27.27 7.21
C ALA A 33 11.33 -27.78 6.57
N VAL A 34 11.32 -28.09 5.26
CA VAL A 34 12.54 -28.48 4.53
C VAL A 34 13.55 -27.33 4.53
N SER A 35 13.10 -26.10 4.29
CA SER A 35 13.92 -24.89 4.37
C SER A 35 14.60 -24.75 5.75
N LEU A 36 13.85 -24.92 6.84
CA LEU A 36 14.39 -24.90 8.21
C LEU A 36 15.43 -26.00 8.46
N VAL A 37 15.19 -27.20 7.95
CA VAL A 37 16.15 -28.32 8.06
C VAL A 37 17.44 -28.00 7.31
N LEU A 38 17.35 -27.41 6.11
CA LEU A 38 18.52 -27.01 5.32
C LEU A 38 19.30 -25.89 6.02
N MET A 39 18.64 -24.88 6.57
CA MET A 39 19.29 -23.84 7.39
C MET A 39 20.02 -24.44 8.60
N GLY A 40 19.36 -25.37 9.31
CA GLY A 40 19.96 -26.08 10.43
C GLY A 40 21.17 -26.91 10.01
N ALA A 41 21.10 -27.57 8.86
CA ALA A 41 22.22 -28.32 8.29
C ALA A 41 23.42 -27.40 7.98
N THR A 42 23.19 -26.21 7.40
CA THR A 42 24.24 -25.20 7.18
C THR A 42 24.94 -24.84 8.48
N VAL A 43 24.17 -24.49 9.52
CA VAL A 43 24.71 -24.13 10.85
C VAL A 43 25.51 -25.30 11.46
N VAL A 44 24.99 -26.52 11.38
CA VAL A 44 25.68 -27.70 11.90
C VAL A 44 27.01 -27.93 11.19
N LEU A 45 27.03 -27.84 9.86
CA LEU A 45 28.25 -28.04 9.06
C LEU A 45 29.35 -27.02 9.39
N GLY A 46 28.99 -25.78 9.70
CA GLY A 46 29.92 -24.75 10.18
C GLY A 46 30.56 -25.05 11.53
N LEU A 47 29.83 -25.74 12.40
CA LEU A 47 30.25 -26.05 13.77
C LEU A 47 30.98 -27.40 13.89
N LEU A 48 31.03 -28.21 12.82
CA LEU A 48 31.70 -29.50 12.86
C LEU A 48 33.23 -29.36 12.98
N PRO A 49 33.91 -30.27 13.71
CA PRO A 49 35.37 -30.26 13.79
C PRO A 49 36.01 -30.36 12.40
N GLY A 50 37.02 -29.52 12.15
CA GLY A 50 37.72 -29.45 10.86
C GLY A 50 37.14 -28.41 9.90
N SER A 51 36.07 -27.69 10.27
CA SER A 51 35.50 -26.60 9.46
C SER A 51 36.49 -25.44 9.26
N ASP A 52 37.46 -25.27 10.16
CA ASP A 52 38.59 -24.34 10.07
C ASP A 52 39.50 -24.58 8.86
N LYS A 53 39.42 -25.76 8.23
CA LYS A 53 40.18 -26.11 7.03
C LYS A 53 39.42 -25.83 5.73
N VAL A 54 38.14 -25.49 5.83
CA VAL A 54 37.30 -25.21 4.66
C VAL A 54 37.58 -23.78 4.20
N PRO A 55 37.82 -23.55 2.90
CA PRO A 55 38.00 -22.19 2.37
C PRO A 55 36.79 -21.30 2.67
N ASP A 56 37.02 -20.02 2.97
CA ASP A 56 35.96 -19.05 3.31
C ASP A 56 34.78 -19.08 2.32
N SER A 57 35.06 -19.25 1.01
CA SER A 57 34.06 -19.32 -0.05
C SER A 57 33.08 -20.51 0.04
N LEU A 58 33.47 -21.58 0.73
CA LEU A 58 32.67 -22.79 0.97
C LEU A 58 32.36 -23.01 2.46
N SER A 59 32.93 -22.16 3.32
CA SER A 59 32.73 -22.24 4.75
C SER A 59 31.27 -21.91 5.09
N ALA A 60 30.70 -22.69 6.00
CA ALA A 60 29.38 -22.41 6.56
C ALA A 60 29.53 -21.69 7.90
N GLU A 61 30.39 -20.66 7.96
CA GLU A 61 30.56 -19.90 9.19
C GLU A 61 29.23 -19.30 9.65
N VAL A 62 29.04 -19.25 10.96
CA VAL A 62 27.82 -18.69 11.58
C VAL A 62 28.22 -17.36 12.20
N GLY A 63 28.53 -16.39 11.33
CA GLY A 63 28.77 -15.01 11.71
C GLY A 63 27.46 -14.26 12.00
N VAL A 64 27.60 -13.02 12.47
CA VAL A 64 26.45 -12.12 12.65
C VAL A 64 25.74 -11.86 11.30
N GLU A 65 26.50 -11.76 10.21
CA GLU A 65 25.96 -11.54 8.87
C GLU A 65 25.14 -12.75 8.38
N ASP A 66 25.64 -13.96 8.58
CA ASP A 66 24.92 -15.20 8.23
C ASP A 66 23.64 -15.34 9.05
N ALA A 67 23.66 -15.00 10.33
CA ALA A 67 22.47 -14.99 11.17
C ALA A 67 21.40 -14.01 10.67
N VAL A 68 21.81 -12.82 10.20
CA VAL A 68 20.89 -11.84 9.60
C VAL A 68 20.35 -12.34 8.26
N PHE A 69 21.18 -12.97 7.44
CA PHE A 69 20.75 -13.55 6.17
C PHE A 69 19.76 -14.71 6.39
N LEU A 70 20.05 -15.63 7.33
CA LEU A 70 19.13 -16.68 7.73
C LEU A 70 17.80 -16.11 8.26
N ALA A 71 17.84 -15.04 9.05
CA ALA A 71 16.64 -14.34 9.51
C ALA A 71 15.83 -13.75 8.34
N ALA A 72 16.50 -13.23 7.31
CA ALA A 72 15.83 -12.80 6.08
C ALA A 72 15.13 -13.98 5.41
N LEU A 73 15.80 -15.12 5.20
CA LEU A 73 15.21 -16.31 4.60
C LEU A 73 14.03 -16.87 5.42
N LEU A 74 14.08 -16.80 6.75
CA LEU A 74 12.95 -17.13 7.62
C LEU A 74 11.75 -16.20 7.40
N SER A 75 11.99 -14.91 7.16
CA SER A 75 10.91 -13.97 6.83
C SER A 75 10.27 -14.28 5.46
N PHE A 76 11.05 -14.72 4.47
CA PHE A 76 10.52 -15.25 3.20
C PHE A 76 9.66 -16.50 3.43
N ALA A 77 10.13 -17.46 4.24
CA ALA A 77 9.37 -18.67 4.57
C ALA A 77 8.05 -18.34 5.27
N GLY A 78 8.10 -17.52 6.33
CA GLY A 78 6.95 -17.15 7.14
C GLY A 78 5.88 -16.40 6.35
N VAL A 79 6.28 -15.39 5.57
CA VAL A 79 5.34 -14.65 4.72
C VAL A 79 4.85 -15.53 3.56
N GLY A 80 5.73 -16.32 2.95
CA GLY A 80 5.37 -17.25 1.87
C GLY A 80 4.30 -18.27 2.30
N VAL A 81 4.45 -18.87 3.48
CA VAL A 81 3.42 -19.74 4.08
C VAL A 81 2.12 -18.96 4.29
N LEU A 82 2.19 -17.78 4.92
CA LEU A 82 1.00 -16.97 5.22
C LEU A 82 0.23 -16.59 3.96
N VAL A 83 0.92 -16.14 2.91
CA VAL A 83 0.33 -15.74 1.63
C VAL A 83 -0.24 -16.95 0.90
N SER A 84 0.49 -18.06 0.79
CA SER A 84 0.02 -19.27 0.11
C SER A 84 -1.18 -19.92 0.80
N LEU A 85 -1.29 -19.80 2.13
CA LEU A 85 -2.46 -20.31 2.87
C LEU A 85 -3.69 -19.40 2.75
N ARG A 86 -3.50 -18.07 2.70
CA ARG A 86 -4.60 -17.11 2.58
C ARG A 86 -5.07 -16.89 1.14
N LEU A 87 -4.16 -17.03 0.18
CA LEU A 87 -4.37 -16.76 -1.25
C LEU A 87 -3.71 -17.86 -2.11
N PRO A 88 -4.20 -19.11 -2.08
CA PRO A 88 -3.53 -20.25 -2.74
C PRO A 88 -3.42 -20.12 -4.26
N GLY A 89 -4.31 -19.35 -4.90
CA GLY A 89 -4.27 -19.04 -6.33
C GLY A 89 -3.30 -17.92 -6.72
N ASN A 90 -2.67 -17.24 -5.76
CA ASN A 90 -1.69 -16.19 -6.04
C ASN A 90 -0.26 -16.77 -6.06
N PRO A 91 0.46 -16.75 -7.20
CA PRO A 91 1.82 -17.29 -7.31
C PRO A 91 2.84 -16.58 -6.41
N VAL A 92 2.57 -15.36 -5.92
CA VAL A 92 3.52 -14.59 -5.11
C VAL A 92 3.93 -15.33 -3.84
N GLY A 93 2.98 -15.98 -3.14
CA GLY A 93 3.31 -16.77 -1.94
C GLY A 93 4.23 -17.96 -2.24
N TRP A 94 4.05 -18.59 -3.40
CA TRP A 94 4.88 -19.70 -3.86
C TRP A 94 6.27 -19.25 -4.30
N LEU A 95 6.40 -18.07 -4.91
CA LEU A 95 7.70 -17.48 -5.25
C LEU A 95 8.51 -17.15 -3.99
N LEU A 96 7.87 -16.62 -2.94
CA LEU A 96 8.54 -16.40 -1.65
C LEU A 96 8.99 -17.70 -1.00
N LEU A 97 8.19 -18.77 -1.10
CA LEU A 97 8.58 -20.11 -0.63
C LEU A 97 9.71 -20.71 -1.46
N ALA A 98 9.77 -20.44 -2.76
CA ALA A 98 10.87 -20.87 -3.62
C ALA A 98 12.18 -20.20 -3.20
N GLU A 99 12.18 -18.89 -2.97
CA GLU A 99 13.36 -18.16 -2.42
C GLU A 99 13.80 -18.73 -1.07
N ALA A 100 12.84 -18.97 -0.17
CA ALA A 100 13.11 -19.55 1.14
C ALA A 100 13.66 -20.97 1.08
N LEU A 101 13.46 -21.71 -0.01
CA LEU A 101 13.96 -23.08 -0.17
C LEU A 101 15.30 -23.13 -0.90
N LEU A 102 15.42 -22.38 -2.00
CA LEU A 102 16.56 -22.45 -2.91
C LEU A 102 17.83 -21.90 -2.27
N TRP A 103 17.76 -20.78 -1.55
CA TRP A 103 18.94 -20.22 -0.88
C TRP A 103 19.52 -21.13 0.22
N PRO A 104 18.72 -21.65 1.19
CA PRO A 104 19.24 -22.63 2.14
C PRO A 104 19.77 -23.90 1.48
N ALA A 105 19.18 -24.36 0.37
CA ALA A 105 19.70 -25.50 -0.36
C ALA A 105 21.10 -25.24 -0.92
N VAL A 106 21.32 -24.05 -1.50
CA VAL A 106 22.64 -23.59 -1.97
C VAL A 106 23.64 -23.54 -0.81
N LEU A 107 23.28 -22.92 0.31
CA LEU A 107 24.16 -22.79 1.48
C LEU A 107 24.52 -24.15 2.10
N ALA A 108 23.54 -25.03 2.27
CA ALA A 108 23.77 -26.37 2.82
C ALA A 108 24.65 -27.22 1.88
N THR A 109 24.46 -27.07 0.56
CA THR A 109 25.28 -27.73 -0.45
C THR A 109 26.71 -27.21 -0.42
N ALA A 110 26.91 -25.89 -0.28
CA ALA A 110 28.22 -25.27 -0.14
C ALA A 110 28.96 -25.79 1.10
N GLY A 111 28.32 -25.74 2.27
CA GLY A 111 28.89 -26.26 3.51
C GLY A 111 29.23 -27.75 3.43
N TYR A 112 28.39 -28.56 2.77
CA TYR A 112 28.66 -29.98 2.58
C TYR A 112 29.82 -30.23 1.61
N ALA A 113 29.87 -29.52 0.49
CA ALA A 113 30.96 -29.60 -0.48
C ALA A 113 32.30 -29.21 0.18
N GLY A 114 32.33 -28.08 0.89
CA GLY A 114 33.51 -27.64 1.64
C GLY A 114 33.95 -28.66 2.68
N TYR A 115 33.03 -29.11 3.53
CA TYR A 115 33.33 -30.08 4.58
C TYR A 115 33.81 -31.42 4.03
N SER A 116 33.17 -31.94 2.98
CA SER A 116 33.54 -33.23 2.39
C SER A 116 34.83 -33.17 1.59
N ILE A 117 35.20 -32.06 0.95
CA ILE A 117 36.44 -31.93 0.17
C ILE A 117 37.64 -31.64 1.08
N TYR A 118 37.49 -30.73 2.05
CA TYR A 118 38.62 -30.16 2.79
C TYR A 118 38.74 -30.69 4.23
N ALA A 119 37.62 -30.89 4.93
CA ALA A 119 37.64 -31.32 6.34
C ALA A 119 37.63 -32.85 6.49
N LYS A 120 36.79 -33.54 5.70
CA LYS A 120 36.60 -34.99 5.74
C LYS A 120 36.43 -35.62 4.35
N PRO A 121 37.54 -35.82 3.61
CA PRO A 121 37.58 -36.42 2.26
C PRO A 121 36.91 -37.80 2.10
N ALA A 122 36.70 -38.52 3.20
CA ALA A 122 36.04 -39.84 3.20
C ALA A 122 34.53 -39.77 2.94
N LEU A 123 33.91 -38.58 3.00
CA LEU A 123 32.48 -38.41 2.72
C LEU A 123 32.21 -38.49 1.21
N PRO A 124 31.17 -39.22 0.79
CA PRO A 124 30.87 -39.39 -0.64
C PRO A 124 30.29 -38.12 -1.25
N GLY A 125 30.52 -37.93 -2.56
CA GLY A 125 29.78 -36.95 -3.35
C GLY A 125 30.20 -35.49 -3.18
N GLY A 126 31.32 -35.18 -2.53
CA GLY A 126 31.80 -33.80 -2.37
C GLY A 126 32.00 -33.06 -3.70
N VAL A 127 32.62 -33.71 -4.68
CA VAL A 127 32.80 -33.16 -6.04
C VAL A 127 31.46 -32.92 -6.74
N ALA A 128 30.48 -33.81 -6.56
CA ALA A 128 29.15 -33.64 -7.13
C ALA A 128 28.41 -32.47 -6.46
N ALA A 129 28.54 -32.31 -5.14
CA ALA A 129 27.97 -31.17 -4.42
C ALA A 129 28.60 -29.85 -4.85
N ALA A 130 29.92 -29.81 -5.04
CA ALA A 130 30.61 -28.64 -5.60
C ALA A 130 30.11 -28.31 -7.01
N TRP A 131 29.90 -29.31 -7.87
CA TRP A 131 29.32 -29.10 -9.20
C TRP A 131 27.87 -28.59 -9.14
N VAL A 132 27.05 -29.11 -8.22
CA VAL A 132 25.68 -28.59 -8.01
C VAL A 132 25.72 -27.12 -7.60
N LEU A 133 26.71 -26.71 -6.80
CA LEU A 133 26.84 -25.33 -6.36
C LEU A 133 27.08 -24.36 -7.52
N GLU A 134 27.89 -24.77 -8.52
CA GLU A 134 28.16 -23.96 -9.72
C GLU A 134 26.89 -23.57 -10.48
N VAL A 135 25.85 -24.40 -10.43
CA VAL A 135 24.59 -24.16 -11.17
C VAL A 135 23.44 -23.68 -10.28
N ALA A 136 23.41 -24.08 -9.01
CA ALA A 136 22.26 -23.88 -8.13
C ALA A 136 22.05 -22.41 -7.73
N TRP A 137 23.10 -21.60 -7.68
CA TRP A 137 23.02 -20.18 -7.31
C TRP A 137 22.19 -19.34 -8.30
N VAL A 138 22.03 -19.81 -9.54
CA VAL A 138 21.22 -19.14 -10.57
C VAL A 138 19.72 -19.29 -10.28
N LEU A 139 19.31 -20.41 -9.68
CA LEU A 139 17.90 -20.76 -9.50
C LEU A 139 17.12 -19.74 -8.63
N PRO A 140 17.66 -19.22 -7.51
CA PRO A 140 17.02 -18.13 -6.75
C PRO A 140 16.80 -16.83 -7.54
N THR A 141 17.55 -16.54 -8.61
CA THR A 141 17.42 -15.25 -9.32
C THR A 141 16.11 -15.08 -10.10
N ALA A 142 15.53 -16.20 -10.54
CA ALA A 142 14.28 -16.18 -11.31
C ALA A 142 13.08 -15.76 -10.45
N PRO A 143 12.80 -16.38 -9.29
CA PRO A 143 11.71 -15.92 -8.41
C PRO A 143 11.74 -14.43 -8.08
N ALA A 144 12.91 -13.84 -7.79
CA ALA A 144 13.08 -12.40 -7.59
C ALA A 144 12.59 -11.56 -8.78
N THR A 145 12.96 -11.95 -10.00
CA THR A 145 12.51 -11.27 -11.24
C THR A 145 10.99 -11.42 -11.44
N PHE A 146 10.45 -12.60 -11.17
CA PHE A 146 9.00 -12.86 -11.28
C PHE A 146 8.19 -12.13 -10.21
N LEU A 147 8.73 -11.91 -9.01
CA LEU A 147 8.07 -11.12 -7.95
C LEU A 147 7.77 -9.69 -8.45
N MET A 148 8.71 -9.04 -9.13
CA MET A 148 8.49 -7.70 -9.71
C MET A 148 7.43 -7.70 -10.83
N LEU A 149 7.40 -8.75 -11.66
CA LEU A 149 6.47 -8.88 -12.79
C LEU A 149 5.02 -9.17 -12.34
N LEU A 150 4.84 -9.98 -11.30
CA LEU A 150 3.54 -10.54 -10.94
C LEU A 150 2.85 -9.79 -9.80
N ILE A 151 3.57 -9.00 -9.00
CA ILE A 151 2.98 -8.25 -7.88
C ILE A 151 2.00 -7.17 -8.36
N PRO A 152 0.91 -6.92 -7.61
CA PRO A 152 0.46 -7.66 -6.41
C PRO A 152 -0.45 -8.87 -6.70
N ASP A 153 -1.08 -8.90 -7.87
CA ASP A 153 -2.23 -9.78 -8.13
C ASP A 153 -1.85 -11.15 -8.70
N GLY A 154 -0.56 -11.43 -8.88
CA GLY A 154 -0.09 -12.71 -9.43
C GLY A 154 -0.12 -12.81 -10.96
N HIS A 155 -0.42 -11.71 -11.65
CA HIS A 155 -0.60 -11.67 -13.09
C HIS A 155 0.32 -10.64 -13.73
N LEU A 156 0.79 -10.96 -14.94
CA LEU A 156 1.53 -10.03 -15.78
C LEU A 156 0.66 -8.78 -16.07
N PRO A 157 1.26 -7.57 -16.17
CA PRO A 157 0.48 -6.34 -16.39
C PRO A 157 -0.34 -6.37 -17.68
N THR A 158 0.24 -6.92 -18.75
CA THR A 158 -0.42 -7.23 -20.02
C THR A 158 0.30 -8.41 -20.69
N PRO A 159 -0.31 -9.09 -21.70
CA PRO A 159 0.34 -10.17 -22.43
C PRO A 159 1.66 -9.77 -23.12
N ARG A 160 1.89 -8.46 -23.32
CA ARG A 160 3.08 -7.88 -23.93
C ARG A 160 4.35 -8.07 -23.09
N TRP A 161 4.21 -8.41 -21.81
CA TRP A 161 5.31 -8.66 -20.88
C TRP A 161 5.73 -10.14 -20.81
N ARG A 162 5.04 -11.04 -21.53
CA ARG A 162 5.45 -12.45 -21.64
C ARG A 162 6.88 -12.63 -22.17
N PRO A 163 7.38 -11.85 -23.16
CA PRO A 163 8.76 -11.95 -23.60
C PRO A 163 9.78 -11.67 -22.49
N VAL A 164 9.48 -10.78 -21.54
CA VAL A 164 10.37 -10.48 -20.42
C VAL A 164 10.45 -11.67 -19.45
N ALA A 165 9.31 -12.31 -19.18
CA ALA A 165 9.29 -13.54 -18.37
C ALA A 165 10.06 -14.68 -19.06
N TRP A 166 9.87 -14.87 -20.37
CA TRP A 166 10.64 -15.86 -21.15
C TRP A 166 12.12 -15.53 -21.20
N ALA A 167 12.50 -14.26 -21.36
CA ALA A 167 13.88 -13.81 -21.35
C ALA A 167 14.58 -14.14 -20.03
N SER A 168 13.90 -13.96 -18.88
CA SER A 168 14.44 -14.35 -17.57
C SER A 168 14.68 -15.88 -17.48
N LEU A 169 13.72 -16.69 -17.93
CA LEU A 169 13.86 -18.16 -17.92
C LEU A 169 14.95 -18.65 -18.87
N VAL A 170 15.02 -18.10 -20.08
CA VAL A 170 16.04 -18.43 -21.08
C VAL A 170 17.42 -17.99 -20.60
N ALA A 171 17.55 -16.79 -20.02
CA ALA A 171 18.79 -16.33 -19.42
C ALA A 171 19.28 -17.28 -18.32
N GLY A 172 18.41 -17.64 -17.37
CA GLY A 172 18.75 -18.59 -16.32
C GLY A 172 19.16 -19.96 -16.87
N ALA A 173 18.44 -20.48 -17.86
CA ALA A 173 18.80 -21.75 -18.52
C ALA A 173 20.14 -21.67 -19.24
N LEU A 174 20.44 -20.58 -19.94
CA LEU A 174 21.72 -20.36 -20.62
C LEU A 174 22.88 -20.30 -19.62
N ILE A 175 22.71 -19.60 -18.49
CA ILE A 175 23.74 -19.51 -17.44
C ILE A 175 23.93 -20.89 -16.81
N VAL A 176 22.86 -21.59 -16.41
CA VAL A 176 22.94 -22.95 -15.82
C VAL A 176 23.64 -23.93 -16.76
N VAL A 177 23.28 -23.96 -18.04
CA VAL A 177 23.91 -24.86 -19.02
C VAL A 177 25.38 -24.52 -19.21
N THR A 178 25.70 -23.22 -19.22
CA THR A 178 27.07 -22.75 -19.38
C THR A 178 27.93 -23.11 -18.19
N GLU A 179 27.50 -22.82 -16.97
CA GLU A 179 28.21 -23.15 -15.74
C GLU A 179 28.38 -24.67 -15.58
N ALA A 180 27.34 -25.45 -15.91
CA ALA A 180 27.39 -26.91 -15.85
C ALA A 180 28.50 -27.53 -16.72
N LEU A 181 28.75 -26.95 -17.90
CA LEU A 181 29.56 -27.53 -18.97
C LEU A 181 30.91 -26.83 -19.18
N THR A 182 31.17 -25.72 -18.50
CA THR A 182 32.41 -24.96 -18.68
C THR A 182 33.62 -25.79 -18.23
N PRO A 183 34.60 -26.05 -19.11
CA PRO A 183 35.77 -26.86 -18.76
C PRO A 183 36.79 -26.07 -17.93
N GLY A 184 37.39 -26.75 -16.96
CA GLY A 184 38.46 -26.22 -16.11
C GLY A 184 38.14 -26.33 -14.61
N PRO A 185 38.95 -25.66 -13.77
CA PRO A 185 38.70 -25.55 -12.34
C PRO A 185 37.33 -24.92 -12.05
N MET A 186 36.61 -25.49 -11.08
CA MET A 186 35.36 -24.94 -10.56
C MET A 186 35.63 -23.62 -9.82
N VAL A 187 34.70 -22.66 -9.91
CA VAL A 187 34.83 -21.35 -9.25
C VAL A 187 34.70 -21.51 -7.74
N SER A 188 33.78 -22.36 -7.31
CA SER A 188 33.47 -22.59 -5.90
C SER A 188 34.49 -23.51 -5.23
N ALA A 189 35.11 -24.42 -5.99
CA ALA A 189 36.15 -25.34 -5.52
C ALA A 189 37.35 -25.34 -6.50
N PRO A 190 38.27 -24.37 -6.40
CA PRO A 190 39.34 -24.16 -7.38
C PRO A 190 40.30 -25.35 -7.54
N ASP A 191 40.41 -26.20 -6.52
CA ASP A 191 41.27 -27.39 -6.55
C ASP A 191 40.64 -28.57 -7.32
N VAL A 192 39.37 -28.44 -7.73
CA VAL A 192 38.59 -29.50 -8.35
C VAL A 192 38.14 -29.06 -9.74
N SER A 193 38.51 -29.84 -10.75
CA SER A 193 38.07 -29.61 -12.13
C SER A 193 36.61 -30.05 -12.33
N ASN A 194 35.87 -29.30 -13.15
CA ASN A 194 34.49 -29.63 -13.51
C ASN A 194 34.42 -31.03 -14.17
N PRO A 195 33.71 -32.01 -13.57
CA PRO A 195 33.62 -33.36 -14.10
C PRO A 195 32.84 -33.46 -15.42
N PHE A 196 32.00 -32.47 -15.74
CA PHE A 196 31.18 -32.43 -16.96
C PHE A 196 31.66 -31.37 -17.96
N GLY A 197 32.86 -30.82 -17.75
CA GLY A 197 33.47 -29.84 -18.64
C GLY A 197 33.68 -30.39 -20.04
N VAL A 198 33.10 -29.73 -21.05
CA VAL A 198 33.22 -30.12 -22.47
C VAL A 198 33.58 -28.92 -23.33
N GLY A 199 34.20 -29.15 -24.50
CA GLY A 199 34.48 -28.07 -25.45
C GLY A 199 35.59 -27.09 -25.02
N SER A 200 35.47 -25.82 -25.42
CA SER A 200 36.46 -24.78 -25.14
C SER A 200 35.88 -23.69 -24.25
N ARG A 201 36.61 -23.29 -23.20
CA ARG A 201 36.17 -22.26 -22.23
C ARG A 201 35.71 -20.94 -22.87
N PRO A 202 36.36 -20.40 -23.93
CA PRO A 202 35.94 -19.12 -24.52
C PRO A 202 34.53 -19.11 -25.14
N SER A 203 34.07 -20.23 -25.72
CA SER A 203 32.73 -20.27 -26.33
C SER A 203 31.64 -20.24 -25.26
N PHE A 204 31.86 -20.93 -24.14
CA PHE A 204 31.00 -20.89 -22.98
C PHE A 204 30.94 -19.49 -22.38
N LEU A 205 32.07 -18.82 -22.15
CA LEU A 205 32.09 -17.44 -21.64
C LEU A 205 31.29 -16.46 -22.54
N ALA A 206 31.31 -16.64 -23.85
CA ALA A 206 30.53 -15.81 -24.77
C ALA A 206 29.00 -16.05 -24.63
N VAL A 207 28.57 -17.30 -24.46
CA VAL A 207 27.17 -17.67 -24.22
C VAL A 207 26.72 -17.17 -22.85
N GLU A 208 27.57 -17.30 -21.83
CA GLU A 208 27.34 -16.79 -20.48
C GLU A 208 27.08 -15.27 -20.50
N ALA A 209 27.97 -14.51 -21.16
CA ALA A 209 27.82 -13.07 -21.32
C ALA A 209 26.49 -12.71 -22.00
N GLY A 210 26.09 -13.46 -23.03
CA GLY A 210 24.78 -13.31 -23.66
C GLY A 210 23.62 -13.58 -22.69
N GLY A 211 23.73 -14.63 -21.87
CA GLY A 211 22.80 -14.94 -20.79
C GLY A 211 22.70 -13.84 -19.74
N GLN A 212 23.82 -13.28 -19.29
CA GLN A 212 23.88 -12.17 -18.33
C GLN A 212 23.26 -10.89 -18.89
N VAL A 213 23.52 -10.56 -20.16
CA VAL A 213 22.90 -9.41 -20.84
C VAL A 213 21.39 -9.61 -20.94
N LEU A 214 20.93 -10.81 -21.34
CA LEU A 214 19.51 -11.13 -21.44
C LEU A 214 18.82 -11.10 -20.07
N GLY A 215 19.48 -11.64 -19.03
CA GLY A 215 19.00 -11.64 -17.65
C GLY A 215 18.89 -10.22 -17.09
N SER A 216 19.90 -9.38 -17.34
CA SER A 216 19.88 -7.96 -16.99
C SER A 216 18.74 -7.23 -17.69
N ALA A 217 18.57 -7.44 -19.00
CA ALA A 217 17.46 -6.87 -19.76
C ALA A 217 16.09 -7.32 -19.22
N ALA A 218 15.96 -8.58 -18.81
CA ALA A 218 14.74 -9.12 -18.20
C ALA A 218 14.48 -8.49 -16.82
N PHE A 219 15.52 -8.33 -15.99
CA PHE A 219 15.43 -7.67 -14.69
C PHE A 219 14.99 -6.21 -14.84
N PHE A 220 15.65 -5.41 -15.68
CA PHE A 220 15.24 -4.02 -15.93
C PHE A 220 13.88 -3.93 -16.60
N GLY A 221 13.54 -4.88 -17.49
CA GLY A 221 12.21 -5.01 -18.06
C GLY A 221 11.14 -5.25 -17.00
N SER A 222 11.43 -6.09 -16.00
CA SER A 222 10.53 -6.36 -14.86
C SER A 222 10.31 -5.11 -13.99
N ALA A 223 11.37 -4.36 -13.73
CA ALA A 223 11.31 -3.09 -13.00
C ALA A 223 10.53 -2.02 -13.78
N LEU A 224 10.71 -1.95 -15.11
CA LEU A 224 9.95 -1.05 -15.98
C LEU A 224 8.46 -1.43 -16.02
N ALA A 225 8.15 -2.73 -16.10
CA ALA A 225 6.79 -3.23 -16.03
C ALA A 225 6.12 -2.82 -14.71
N PHE A 226 6.84 -2.98 -13.60
CA PHE A 226 6.41 -2.53 -12.27
C PHE A 226 6.19 -1.02 -12.24
N ALA A 227 7.11 -0.21 -12.76
CA ALA A 227 7.00 1.25 -12.79
C ALA A 227 5.81 1.74 -13.63
N ILE A 228 5.58 1.14 -14.80
CA ILE A 228 4.43 1.45 -15.66
C ILE A 228 3.12 1.10 -14.93
N ARG A 229 3.04 -0.08 -14.30
CA ARG A 229 1.87 -0.50 -13.51
C ARG A 229 1.67 0.40 -12.29
N PHE A 230 2.74 0.86 -11.65
CA PHE A 230 2.68 1.79 -10.52
C PHE A 230 2.07 3.14 -10.91
N ARG A 231 2.42 3.64 -12.11
CA ARG A 231 1.89 4.91 -12.62
C ARG A 231 0.42 4.84 -13.01
N SER A 232 -0.06 3.68 -13.49
CA SER A 232 -1.46 3.49 -13.85
C SER A 232 -2.35 3.07 -12.67
N ALA A 233 -1.78 2.54 -11.59
CA ALA A 233 -2.52 2.09 -10.42
C ALA A 233 -3.23 3.24 -9.68
N ARG A 234 -4.46 3.00 -9.23
CA ARG A 234 -5.29 3.93 -8.41
C ARG A 234 -5.84 3.22 -7.17
N GLY A 235 -6.22 3.99 -6.16
CA GLY A 235 -6.81 3.47 -4.91
C GLY A 235 -5.91 2.44 -4.21
N VAL A 236 -6.52 1.33 -3.80
CA VAL A 236 -5.89 0.23 -3.04
C VAL A 236 -4.67 -0.35 -3.76
N ALA A 237 -4.76 -0.58 -5.07
CA ALA A 237 -3.67 -1.17 -5.86
C ALA A 237 -2.40 -0.32 -5.82
N ARG A 238 -2.55 1.02 -5.83
CA ARG A 238 -1.40 1.94 -5.73
C ARG A 238 -0.75 1.83 -4.36
N GLN A 239 -1.52 1.71 -3.29
CA GLN A 239 -0.98 1.55 -1.94
C GLN A 239 -0.25 0.21 -1.76
N GLN A 240 -0.75 -0.88 -2.35
CA GLN A 240 -0.04 -2.18 -2.36
C GLN A 240 1.33 -2.05 -3.02
N MET A 241 1.40 -1.38 -4.17
CA MET A 241 2.66 -1.21 -4.89
C MET A 241 3.62 -0.23 -4.19
N LYS A 242 3.12 0.74 -3.41
CA LYS A 242 3.98 1.62 -2.60
C LYS A 242 4.78 0.85 -1.55
N TRP A 243 4.22 -0.17 -0.91
CA TRP A 243 4.95 -1.00 0.05
C TRP A 243 6.16 -1.68 -0.58
N MET A 244 5.98 -2.30 -1.75
CA MET A 244 7.09 -2.89 -2.50
C MET A 244 8.09 -1.83 -2.96
N ALA A 245 7.62 -0.74 -3.57
CA ALA A 245 8.48 0.35 -4.01
C ALA A 245 9.31 0.94 -2.86
N TYR A 246 8.71 1.07 -1.67
CA TYR A 246 9.38 1.51 -0.46
C TYR A 246 10.45 0.52 -0.01
N ALA A 247 10.16 -0.78 0.07
CA ALA A 247 11.15 -1.79 0.45
C ALA A 247 12.35 -1.81 -0.52
N VAL A 248 12.09 -1.74 -1.83
CA VAL A 248 13.15 -1.66 -2.85
C VAL A 248 13.94 -0.35 -2.73
N ALA A 249 13.27 0.78 -2.48
CA ALA A 249 13.96 2.06 -2.28
C ALA A 249 14.86 2.05 -1.04
N VAL A 250 14.41 1.44 0.05
CA VAL A 250 15.22 1.25 1.27
C VAL A 250 16.42 0.37 0.99
N LEU A 251 16.23 -0.76 0.29
CA LEU A 251 17.33 -1.65 -0.12
C LEU A 251 18.38 -0.91 -0.97
N VAL A 252 17.96 -0.18 -2.00
CA VAL A 252 18.86 0.60 -2.87
C VAL A 252 19.59 1.69 -2.08
N ALA A 253 18.88 2.44 -1.24
CA ALA A 253 19.48 3.49 -0.42
C ALA A 253 20.52 2.91 0.55
N ALA A 254 20.21 1.76 1.16
CA ALA A 254 21.13 1.06 2.05
C ALA A 254 22.37 0.55 1.31
N SER A 255 22.24 0.02 0.09
CA SER A 255 23.38 -0.40 -0.72
C SER A 255 24.27 0.75 -1.18
N ILE A 256 23.69 1.91 -1.52
CA ILE A 256 24.46 3.13 -1.81
C ILE A 256 25.23 3.58 -0.57
N ALA A 257 24.57 3.61 0.60
CA ALA A 257 25.21 3.98 1.86
C ALA A 257 26.31 2.98 2.26
N ALA A 258 26.08 1.68 2.08
CA ALA A 258 27.05 0.63 2.33
C ALA A 258 28.29 0.77 1.44
N SER A 259 28.08 1.08 0.15
CA SER A 259 29.17 1.33 -0.80
C SER A 259 30.01 2.55 -0.41
N ALA A 260 29.36 3.65 0.02
CA ALA A 260 30.05 4.84 0.49
C ALA A 260 30.84 4.58 1.80
N LEU A 261 30.25 3.83 2.74
CA LEU A 261 30.92 3.43 3.98
C LEU A 261 32.12 2.51 3.71
N SER A 262 31.97 1.56 2.80
CA SER A 262 33.07 0.69 2.38
C SER A 262 34.21 1.49 1.77
N ALA A 263 33.92 2.45 0.90
CA ALA A 263 34.93 3.33 0.31
C ALA A 263 35.63 4.22 1.36
N ALA A 264 34.95 4.53 2.47
CA ALA A 264 35.48 5.27 3.60
C ALA A 264 36.25 4.39 4.61
N GLY A 265 36.42 3.09 4.35
CA GLY A 265 37.12 2.16 5.24
C GLY A 265 36.33 1.73 6.47
N ALA A 266 35.00 1.80 6.41
CA ALA A 266 34.15 1.31 7.49
C ALA A 266 34.35 -0.21 7.73
N PRO A 267 34.11 -0.70 8.95
CA PRO A 267 34.21 -2.12 9.25
C PRO A 267 33.27 -2.95 8.36
N GLY A 268 33.77 -4.10 7.86
CA GLY A 268 33.01 -4.99 6.97
C GLY A 268 31.65 -5.39 7.53
N TRP A 269 31.59 -5.73 8.83
CA TRP A 269 30.34 -6.10 9.50
C TRP A 269 29.24 -5.03 9.39
N LEU A 270 29.61 -3.74 9.43
CA LEU A 270 28.66 -2.64 9.33
C LEU A 270 28.13 -2.53 7.90
N VAL A 271 29.02 -2.67 6.92
CA VAL A 271 28.69 -2.64 5.48
C VAL A 271 27.80 -3.82 5.11
N GLY A 272 28.13 -5.04 5.57
CA GLY A 272 27.35 -6.25 5.32
C GLY A 272 25.95 -6.18 5.94
N ASN A 273 25.85 -5.81 7.22
CA ASN A 273 24.55 -5.68 7.90
C ASN A 273 23.65 -4.62 7.24
N LEU A 274 24.23 -3.51 6.75
CA LEU A 274 23.47 -2.48 6.06
C LEU A 274 22.87 -2.98 4.74
N ASN A 275 23.56 -3.89 4.03
CA ASN A 275 23.04 -4.54 2.83
C ASN A 275 21.99 -5.63 3.15
N LEU A 276 22.17 -6.37 4.24
CA LEU A 276 21.37 -7.56 4.54
C LEU A 276 20.05 -7.23 5.26
N LEU A 277 20.04 -6.30 6.22
CA LEU A 277 18.84 -5.98 7.02
C LEU A 277 17.61 -5.57 6.17
N PRO A 278 17.74 -4.76 5.11
CA PRO A 278 16.61 -4.41 4.26
C PRO A 278 15.97 -5.62 3.55
N LEU A 279 16.71 -6.72 3.36
CA LEU A 279 16.17 -7.94 2.74
C LEU A 279 15.07 -8.60 3.58
N VAL A 280 15.09 -8.42 4.90
CA VAL A 280 13.99 -8.86 5.80
C VAL A 280 12.72 -8.05 5.54
N GLY A 281 12.87 -6.76 5.22
CA GLY A 281 11.77 -5.85 4.95
C GLY A 281 11.02 -6.17 3.65
N LEU A 282 11.70 -6.77 2.66
CA LEU A 282 11.13 -7.06 1.34
C LEU A 282 9.95 -8.05 1.39
N PRO A 283 10.08 -9.29 1.92
CA PRO A 283 8.96 -10.22 2.03
C PRO A 283 7.87 -9.68 2.96
N LEU A 284 8.22 -8.95 4.03
CA LEU A 284 7.22 -8.31 4.90
C LEU A 284 6.38 -7.29 4.13
N ALA A 285 7.01 -6.44 3.32
CA ALA A 285 6.32 -5.48 2.47
C ALA A 285 5.46 -6.18 1.40
N VAL A 286 5.94 -7.27 0.80
CA VAL A 286 5.14 -8.12 -0.10
C VAL A 286 3.91 -8.67 0.63
N GLY A 287 4.09 -9.21 1.82
CA GLY A 287 3.01 -9.78 2.63
C GLY A 287 1.94 -8.75 2.98
N VAL A 288 2.35 -7.57 3.44
CA VAL A 288 1.45 -6.44 3.73
C VAL A 288 0.72 -5.99 2.46
N ALA A 289 1.43 -5.86 1.34
CA ALA A 289 0.85 -5.48 0.05
C ALA A 289 -0.19 -6.50 -0.43
N VAL A 290 0.17 -7.78 -0.48
CA VAL A 290 -0.68 -8.84 -1.05
C VAL A 290 -1.86 -9.16 -0.14
N LEU A 291 -1.67 -9.18 1.19
CA LEU A 291 -2.73 -9.48 2.16
C LEU A 291 -3.63 -8.27 2.49
N ARG A 292 -3.35 -7.10 1.89
CA ARG A 292 -4.10 -5.84 2.10
C ARG A 292 -4.18 -5.41 3.56
N TYR A 293 -3.14 -5.66 4.35
CA TYR A 293 -3.13 -5.30 5.76
C TYR A 293 -2.75 -3.83 5.94
N ARG A 294 -3.62 -3.01 6.56
CA ARG A 294 -3.36 -1.59 6.89
C ARG A 294 -2.67 -0.77 5.78
N LEU A 295 -3.18 -0.86 4.55
CA LEU A 295 -2.62 -0.15 3.39
C LEU A 295 -2.68 1.39 3.51
N TRP A 296 -3.44 1.93 4.46
CA TRP A 296 -3.76 3.36 4.60
C TRP A 296 -2.60 4.20 5.18
N ASP A 297 -1.70 3.60 5.97
CA ASP A 297 -0.63 4.35 6.68
C ASP A 297 0.71 4.43 5.94
N ILE A 298 0.84 3.83 4.75
CA ILE A 298 2.14 3.75 4.05
C ILE A 298 2.72 5.13 3.74
N ASP A 299 1.87 6.13 3.45
CA ASP A 299 2.32 7.50 3.23
C ASP A 299 2.93 8.13 4.50
N ALA A 300 2.41 7.79 5.68
CA ALA A 300 3.00 8.21 6.96
C ALA A 300 4.33 7.51 7.23
N VAL A 301 4.41 6.19 6.96
CA VAL A 301 5.65 5.42 7.11
C VAL A 301 6.75 5.97 6.19
N ILE A 302 6.44 6.22 4.91
CA ILE A 302 7.40 6.79 3.95
C ILE A 302 7.87 8.15 4.43
N ARG A 303 6.95 9.09 4.76
CA ARG A 303 7.30 10.44 5.24
C ARG A 303 8.18 10.39 6.48
N ARG A 304 7.83 9.57 7.47
CA ARG A 304 8.58 9.43 8.72
C ARG A 304 9.96 8.82 8.49
N THR A 305 10.07 7.83 7.62
CA THR A 305 11.35 7.21 7.26
C THR A 305 12.26 8.20 6.54
N VAL A 306 11.73 8.91 5.54
CA VAL A 306 12.49 9.94 4.80
C VAL A 306 12.94 11.05 5.74
N LEU A 307 12.06 11.51 6.64
CA LEU A 307 12.40 12.54 7.61
C LEU A 307 13.51 12.08 8.56
N VAL A 308 13.40 10.89 9.14
CA VAL A 308 14.41 10.33 10.05
C VAL A 308 15.73 10.08 9.31
N ALA A 309 15.68 9.59 8.07
CA ALA A 309 16.87 9.35 7.25
C ALA A 309 17.59 10.66 6.89
N LEU A 310 16.84 11.69 6.45
CA LEU A 310 17.41 13.01 6.13
C LEU A 310 17.95 13.72 7.38
N LEU A 311 17.24 13.64 8.51
CA LEU A 311 17.69 14.24 9.75
C LEU A 311 18.95 13.53 10.28
N GLY A 312 18.96 12.20 10.24
CA GLY A 312 20.09 11.38 10.65
C GLY A 312 21.31 11.62 9.76
N SER A 313 21.13 11.65 8.43
CA SER A 313 22.25 11.91 7.50
C SER A 313 22.82 13.32 7.67
N PHE A 314 21.97 14.32 7.86
CA PHE A 314 22.42 15.68 8.16
C PHE A 314 23.21 15.74 9.48
N ALA A 315 22.72 15.09 10.53
CA ALA A 315 23.39 15.02 11.82
C ALA A 315 24.80 14.40 11.70
N THR A 316 24.88 13.26 11.01
CA THR A 316 26.15 12.57 10.75
C THR A 316 27.10 13.43 9.92
N ALA A 317 26.61 14.12 8.90
CA ALA A 317 27.43 15.02 8.08
C ALA A 317 28.01 16.18 8.90
N VAL A 318 27.21 16.79 9.78
CA VAL A 318 27.69 17.85 10.69
C VAL A 318 28.71 17.30 11.69
N TYR A 319 28.47 16.11 12.25
CA TYR A 319 29.43 15.44 13.14
C TYR A 319 30.77 15.22 12.45
N LEU A 320 30.76 14.63 11.26
CA LEU A 320 31.97 14.36 10.49
C LEU A 320 32.70 15.64 10.10
N ALA A 321 31.98 16.66 9.62
CA ALA A 321 32.58 17.96 9.26
C ALA A 321 33.26 18.61 10.47
N PHE A 322 32.66 18.50 11.66
CA PHE A 322 33.25 19.02 12.89
C PHE A 322 34.48 18.22 13.32
N VAL A 323 34.38 16.90 13.42
CA VAL A 323 35.49 16.03 13.85
C VAL A 323 36.68 16.16 12.90
N VAL A 324 36.44 16.13 11.60
CA VAL A 324 37.49 16.29 10.57
C VAL A 324 38.06 17.70 10.59
N GLY A 325 37.19 18.73 10.66
CA GLY A 325 37.62 20.13 10.62
C GLY A 325 38.47 20.52 11.83
N VAL A 326 38.08 20.10 13.03
CA VAL A 326 38.85 20.41 14.25
C VAL A 326 40.07 19.50 14.39
N GLY A 327 39.96 18.22 14.02
CA GLY A 327 41.10 17.29 13.99
C GLY A 327 42.22 17.74 13.04
N ALA A 328 41.86 18.39 11.92
CA ALA A 328 42.82 19.00 11.00
C ALA A 328 43.47 20.28 11.55
N ALA A 329 42.77 21.02 12.42
CA ALA A 329 43.24 22.29 12.96
C ALA A 329 44.12 22.13 14.23
N VAL A 330 43.87 21.10 15.04
CA VAL A 330 44.50 20.95 16.38
C VAL A 330 45.72 20.01 16.36
N GLY A 331 45.88 19.18 15.34
CA GLY A 331 46.95 18.17 15.29
C GLY A 331 46.63 16.96 16.18
N ARG A 332 46.99 15.76 15.70
CA ARG A 332 46.66 14.49 16.36
C ARG A 332 47.55 14.28 17.60
N SER A 333 47.01 14.51 18.79
CA SER A 333 47.61 14.10 20.07
C SER A 333 46.57 13.32 20.88
N THR A 334 46.98 12.23 21.53
CA THR A 334 46.06 11.22 22.08
C THR A 334 45.09 11.75 23.16
N ASP A 335 45.46 12.82 23.89
CA ASP A 335 44.59 13.47 24.89
C ASP A 335 43.60 14.48 24.29
N SER A 336 43.87 15.04 23.10
CA SER A 336 42.95 15.96 22.43
C SER A 336 41.77 15.24 21.78
N ASP A 337 41.88 13.96 21.44
CA ASP A 337 40.84 13.18 20.77
C ASP A 337 39.58 12.97 21.63
N VAL A 338 39.72 12.78 22.95
CA VAL A 338 38.57 12.57 23.86
C VAL A 338 37.80 13.87 24.09
N LEU A 339 38.50 14.98 24.33
CA LEU A 339 37.90 16.31 24.46
C LEU A 339 37.24 16.73 23.13
N LEU A 340 37.86 16.43 21.99
CA LEU A 340 37.29 16.67 20.67
C LEU A 340 36.00 15.87 20.44
N ALA A 341 35.96 14.60 20.84
CA ALA A 341 34.76 13.77 20.72
C ALA A 341 33.60 14.29 21.59
N VAL A 342 33.89 14.73 22.82
CA VAL A 342 32.87 15.31 23.73
C VAL A 342 32.33 16.64 23.18
N VAL A 343 33.22 17.52 22.71
CA VAL A 343 32.82 18.80 22.10
C VAL A 343 32.05 18.57 20.80
N ALA A 344 32.48 17.62 19.96
CA ALA A 344 31.77 17.24 18.74
C ALA A 344 30.35 16.73 19.03
N THR A 345 30.22 15.85 20.02
CA THR A 345 28.91 15.32 20.46
C THR A 345 28.01 16.43 20.98
N ALA A 346 28.54 17.38 21.77
CA ALA A 346 27.79 18.51 22.30
C ALA A 346 27.33 19.48 21.18
N VAL A 347 28.19 19.78 20.22
CA VAL A 347 27.87 20.63 19.06
C VAL A 347 26.80 19.99 18.18
N VAL A 348 26.90 18.68 17.95
CA VAL A 348 25.90 17.93 17.17
C VAL A 348 24.57 17.87 17.91
N ALA A 349 24.57 17.58 19.22
CA ALA A 349 23.37 17.61 20.03
C ALA A 349 22.70 18.99 20.01
N ALA A 350 23.48 20.06 20.09
CA ALA A 350 22.99 21.44 20.00
C ALA A 350 22.45 21.79 18.61
N ALA A 351 23.14 21.36 17.53
CA ALA A 351 22.69 21.58 16.16
C ALA A 351 21.39 20.82 15.87
N LEU A 352 21.28 19.57 16.33
CA LEU A 352 20.08 18.74 16.18
C LEU A 352 18.91 19.34 16.96
N GLN A 353 19.14 19.74 18.22
CA GLN A 353 18.18 20.46 19.04
C GLN A 353 17.71 21.76 18.36
N ALA A 354 18.65 22.54 17.80
CA ALA A 354 18.35 23.80 17.12
C ALA A 354 17.55 23.61 15.84
N ILE A 355 17.82 22.55 15.07
CA ILE A 355 17.08 22.23 13.84
C ILE A 355 15.70 21.71 14.16
N LEU A 356 15.56 20.83 15.16
CA LEU A 356 14.27 20.33 15.60
C LEU A 356 13.38 21.42 16.19
N THR A 357 13.96 22.38 16.93
CA THR A 357 13.19 23.54 17.43
C THR A 357 12.91 24.59 16.36
N ARG A 358 13.83 24.81 15.41
CA ARG A 358 13.59 25.73 14.29
C ARG A 358 12.61 25.17 13.28
N SER A 359 12.64 23.88 12.95
CA SER A 359 11.68 23.24 12.04
C SER A 359 10.27 23.28 12.62
N ARG A 360 10.10 23.07 13.93
CA ARG A 360 8.80 23.25 14.62
C ARG A 360 8.32 24.69 14.59
N ARG A 361 9.20 25.69 14.76
CA ARG A 361 8.84 27.12 14.68
C ARG A 361 8.62 27.62 13.25
N LEU A 362 9.35 27.10 12.27
CA LEU A 362 9.19 27.42 10.84
C LEU A 362 7.96 26.74 10.25
N ALA A 363 7.69 25.48 10.59
CA ALA A 363 6.44 24.81 10.25
C ALA A 363 5.26 25.57 10.87
N TRP A 364 5.36 26.00 12.12
CA TRP A 364 4.34 26.83 12.75
C TRP A 364 4.19 28.21 12.06
N ARG A 365 5.29 28.86 11.65
CA ARG A 365 5.26 30.18 10.96
C ARG A 365 4.88 30.15 9.48
N LEU A 366 5.17 29.05 8.77
CA LEU A 366 4.78 28.84 7.37
C LEU A 366 3.33 28.38 7.26
N VAL A 367 2.84 27.61 8.24
CA VAL A 367 1.42 27.20 8.33
C VAL A 367 0.54 28.30 8.94
N HIS A 368 1.11 29.22 9.72
CA HIS A 368 0.39 30.36 10.32
C HIS A 368 1.04 31.70 9.91
N GLY A 369 1.21 31.92 8.60
CA GLY A 369 1.79 33.15 8.04
C GLY A 369 1.29 34.42 8.74
N ARG A 370 2.20 35.39 8.88
CA ARG A 370 1.99 36.67 9.59
C ARG A 370 0.65 37.32 9.22
N PRO A 371 -0.03 37.96 10.19
CA PRO A 371 -1.25 38.70 9.92
C PRO A 371 -0.92 39.97 9.13
N THR A 372 -1.14 39.93 7.82
CA THR A 372 -1.36 41.13 7.01
C THR A 372 -2.85 41.41 7.01
N GLY A 373 -3.23 42.59 7.51
CA GLY A 373 -4.62 43.03 7.52
C GLY A 373 -5.17 43.24 6.12
N SER A 374 -6.50 43.11 6.07
CA SER A 374 -7.47 43.63 5.10
C SER A 374 -7.47 43.14 3.65
N THR A 375 -8.71 42.81 3.25
CA THR A 375 -9.29 42.69 1.90
C THR A 375 -8.82 41.53 1.02
N ASP A 376 -9.40 40.36 1.27
CA ASP A 376 -9.86 39.45 0.22
C ASP A 376 -11.13 38.75 0.73
N ASP A 377 -12.24 39.45 0.58
CA ASP A 377 -13.57 38.85 0.63
C ASP A 377 -13.72 38.01 -0.66
N PRO A 378 -14.02 36.71 -0.59
CA PRO A 378 -14.37 35.98 -1.80
C PRO A 378 -15.65 36.58 -2.38
N ALA A 379 -15.60 36.99 -3.64
CA ALA A 379 -16.76 37.47 -4.37
C ALA A 379 -17.95 36.52 -4.19
N PRO A 380 -19.17 37.05 -3.97
CA PRO A 380 -20.35 36.21 -3.80
C PRO A 380 -20.58 35.36 -5.07
N PRO A 381 -20.92 34.07 -4.94
CA PRO A 381 -21.27 33.25 -6.08
C PRO A 381 -22.53 33.81 -6.79
N PRO A 382 -22.68 33.57 -8.10
CA PRO A 382 -23.74 34.18 -8.90
C PRO A 382 -25.12 33.82 -8.35
N ALA A 383 -25.94 34.86 -8.14
CA ALA A 383 -27.33 34.74 -7.78
C ALA A 383 -28.10 34.04 -8.89
N GLY A 384 -28.63 32.85 -8.62
CA GLY A 384 -29.44 32.12 -9.58
C GLY A 384 -29.68 30.66 -9.20
N ALA A 385 -30.49 30.42 -8.17
CA ALA A 385 -31.38 29.25 -8.03
C ALA A 385 -32.19 29.38 -6.73
N ASP A 386 -33.44 29.83 -6.88
CA ASP A 386 -34.60 29.59 -6.01
C ASP A 386 -34.45 29.76 -4.49
N HIS A 387 -34.46 31.02 -4.07
CA HIS A 387 -34.97 31.42 -2.74
C HIS A 387 -36.50 31.40 -2.74
N ALA A 388 -37.13 30.22 -2.61
CA ALA A 388 -38.60 30.18 -2.44
C ALA A 388 -39.20 29.08 -1.54
N GLU A 389 -38.46 28.09 -1.00
CA GLU A 389 -39.13 26.96 -0.31
C GLU A 389 -38.72 26.61 1.13
N LEU A 390 -37.88 27.38 1.85
CA LEU A 390 -37.51 27.04 3.23
C LEU A 390 -37.60 28.21 4.22
N ARG A 391 -38.79 28.82 4.33
CA ARG A 391 -39.19 29.54 5.56
C ARG A 391 -40.09 28.64 6.41
N ARG A 392 -39.47 27.75 7.18
CA ARG A 392 -40.00 27.31 8.48
C ARG A 392 -38.96 27.71 9.54
N PRO A 393 -39.34 28.26 10.68
CA PRO A 393 -38.40 28.46 11.78
C PRO A 393 -38.00 27.08 12.28
N ALA A 394 -36.77 26.66 11.97
CA ALA A 394 -36.23 25.41 12.49
C ALA A 394 -35.49 25.77 13.78
N ASP A 395 -36.17 25.69 14.91
CA ASP A 395 -35.50 25.69 16.21
C ASP A 395 -34.47 24.56 16.22
N GLY A 396 -33.18 24.90 16.38
CA GLY A 396 -32.10 23.92 16.55
C GLY A 396 -30.92 24.03 15.58
N VAL A 397 -30.02 23.07 15.71
CA VAL A 397 -28.74 23.02 14.99
C VAL A 397 -28.82 22.04 13.82
N ARG A 398 -28.45 22.50 12.62
CA ARG A 398 -28.28 21.66 11.43
C ARG A 398 -26.83 21.70 10.97
N VAL A 399 -26.26 20.54 10.69
CA VAL A 399 -24.93 20.39 10.11
C VAL A 399 -25.09 19.93 8.66
N ARG A 400 -24.56 20.73 7.73
CA ARG A 400 -24.41 20.38 6.32
C ARG A 400 -23.00 19.89 6.05
N THR A 401 -22.90 18.75 5.39
CA THR A 401 -21.67 18.01 5.13
C THR A 401 -21.60 17.45 3.70
N LEU A 402 -22.70 17.39 2.95
CA LEU A 402 -22.66 17.12 1.51
C LEU A 402 -22.19 18.41 0.80
N GLY A 403 -21.00 18.35 0.19
CA GLY A 403 -20.22 19.53 -0.17
C GLY A 403 -19.26 19.93 0.96
N GLY A 404 -19.23 21.21 1.32
CA GLY A 404 -18.38 21.71 2.42
C GLY A 404 -19.09 21.72 3.79
N LEU A 405 -18.33 21.70 4.90
CA LEU A 405 -18.93 21.82 6.23
C LEU A 405 -19.58 23.20 6.43
N ARG A 406 -20.89 23.21 6.68
CA ARG A 406 -21.63 24.40 7.15
C ARG A 406 -22.49 24.03 8.36
N VAL A 407 -22.42 24.81 9.42
CA VAL A 407 -23.29 24.62 10.59
C VAL A 407 -24.27 25.77 10.64
N LEU A 408 -25.57 25.47 10.66
CA LEU A 408 -26.64 26.43 10.78
C LEU A 408 -27.24 26.31 12.16
N ARG A 409 -27.46 27.44 12.84
CA ARG A 409 -28.17 27.51 14.12
C ARG A 409 -29.40 28.37 13.94
N ASP A 410 -30.56 27.82 14.23
CA ASP A 410 -31.85 28.51 14.10
C ASP A 410 -32.05 29.11 12.69
N GLY A 411 -31.50 28.43 11.66
CA GLY A 411 -31.51 28.86 10.26
C GLY A 411 -30.33 29.73 9.81
N GLU A 412 -29.55 30.31 10.74
CA GLU A 412 -28.44 31.21 10.43
C GLU A 412 -27.11 30.46 10.31
N PRO A 413 -26.34 30.63 9.21
CA PRO A 413 -25.06 29.96 9.02
C PRO A 413 -23.98 30.54 9.96
N LEU A 414 -23.28 29.65 10.67
CA LEU A 414 -22.14 30.02 11.50
C LEU A 414 -20.91 30.30 10.62
N THR A 415 -20.33 31.47 10.79
CA THR A 415 -19.08 31.86 10.14
C THR A 415 -17.88 31.10 10.72
N ASN A 416 -16.79 31.03 9.95
CA ASN A 416 -15.55 30.41 10.43
C ASN A 416 -14.97 31.11 11.67
N SER A 417 -15.21 32.42 11.85
CA SER A 417 -14.77 33.18 13.02
C SER A 417 -15.53 32.83 14.30
N ALA A 418 -16.75 32.27 14.20
CA ALA A 418 -17.46 31.73 15.35
C ALA A 418 -16.75 30.50 15.94
N TRP A 419 -15.99 29.77 15.11
CA TRP A 419 -15.15 28.66 15.53
C TRP A 419 -13.83 29.20 16.09
N GLN A 420 -13.74 29.34 17.41
CA GLN A 420 -12.51 29.77 18.11
C GLN A 420 -11.34 28.78 17.97
N SER A 421 -11.56 27.60 17.39
CA SER A 421 -10.55 26.57 17.19
C SER A 421 -10.85 25.74 15.94
N LYS A 422 -9.85 25.66 15.04
CA LYS A 422 -9.89 24.75 13.88
C LYS A 422 -10.06 23.30 14.32
N LYS A 423 -9.41 22.88 15.42
CA LYS A 423 -9.49 21.51 15.95
C LYS A 423 -10.85 21.17 16.54
N ALA A 424 -11.58 22.15 17.09
CA ALA A 424 -12.96 21.93 17.51
C ALA A 424 -13.88 21.67 16.29
N ARG A 425 -13.66 22.40 15.20
CA ARG A 425 -14.38 22.16 13.94
C ARG A 425 -14.06 20.80 13.34
N ASP A 426 -12.78 20.43 13.32
CA ASP A 426 -12.32 19.11 12.85
C ASP A 426 -12.88 17.98 13.73
N LEU A 427 -12.97 18.17 15.05
CA LEU A 427 -13.60 17.22 15.98
C LEU A 427 -15.07 16.96 15.59
N LEU A 428 -15.85 18.01 15.30
CA LEU A 428 -17.23 17.84 14.85
C LEU A 428 -17.29 17.03 13.54
N LYS A 429 -16.42 17.34 12.57
CA LYS A 429 -16.36 16.60 11.29
C LYS A 429 -16.12 15.11 11.49
N VAL A 430 -15.11 14.77 12.30
CA VAL A 430 -14.77 13.38 12.61
C VAL A 430 -15.96 12.68 13.27
N LEU A 431 -16.57 13.29 14.28
CA LEU A 431 -17.71 12.67 14.98
C LEU A 431 -18.94 12.49 14.09
N VAL A 432 -19.21 13.45 13.20
CA VAL A 432 -20.26 13.32 12.18
C VAL A 432 -19.95 12.17 11.22
N ALA A 433 -18.70 12.04 10.76
CA ALA A 433 -18.27 10.91 9.93
C ALA A 433 -18.40 9.55 10.66
N ARG A 434 -18.39 9.55 11.99
CA ARG A 434 -18.66 8.37 12.83
C ARG A 434 -20.15 8.11 13.07
N ARG A 435 -21.05 8.94 12.54
CA ARG A 435 -22.51 8.68 12.47
C ARG A 435 -23.14 8.35 13.82
N GLY A 436 -22.74 9.08 14.86
CA GLY A 436 -23.23 8.87 16.24
C GLY A 436 -22.68 7.63 16.96
N ARG A 437 -21.74 6.88 16.35
CA ARG A 437 -21.06 5.79 17.04
C ARG A 437 -20.15 6.33 18.15
N SER A 438 -20.12 5.60 19.27
CA SER A 438 -19.16 5.84 20.36
C SER A 438 -17.73 5.80 19.80
N THR A 439 -17.01 6.91 19.92
CA THR A 439 -15.68 7.06 19.34
C THR A 439 -14.65 7.23 20.47
N PRO A 440 -13.66 6.32 20.61
CA PRO A 440 -12.66 6.39 21.67
C PRO A 440 -11.89 7.72 21.65
N ARG A 441 -11.60 8.26 22.84
CA ARG A 441 -10.83 9.50 22.96
C ARG A 441 -9.44 9.39 22.35
N ASP A 442 -8.76 8.25 22.51
CA ASP A 442 -7.42 8.01 21.96
C ASP A 442 -7.42 8.12 20.43
N PHE A 443 -8.45 7.56 19.78
CA PHE A 443 -8.62 7.69 18.33
C PHE A 443 -8.83 9.16 17.91
N LEU A 444 -9.65 9.91 18.66
CA LEU A 444 -9.88 11.32 18.36
C LEU A 444 -8.61 12.16 18.57
N MET A 445 -7.80 11.82 19.57
CA MET A 445 -6.51 12.47 19.81
C MET A 445 -5.54 12.20 18.67
N ASP A 446 -5.43 10.96 18.21
CA ASP A 446 -4.58 10.55 17.10
C ASP A 446 -4.99 11.23 15.78
N VAL A 447 -6.29 11.27 15.48
CA VAL A 447 -6.79 11.93 14.26
C VAL A 447 -6.62 13.45 14.31
N LEU A 448 -6.90 14.08 15.46
CA LEU A 448 -6.82 15.53 15.58
C LEU A 448 -5.38 16.03 15.76
N TRP A 449 -4.49 15.25 16.35
CA TRP A 449 -3.09 15.62 16.63
C TRP A 449 -2.14 14.42 16.40
N PRO A 450 -1.94 13.99 15.14
CA PRO A 450 -1.21 12.74 14.81
C PRO A 450 0.28 12.75 15.19
N ASP A 451 0.85 13.93 15.44
CA ASP A 451 2.28 14.09 15.73
C ASP A 451 2.59 14.28 17.23
N GLU A 452 1.60 14.14 18.12
CA GLU A 452 1.73 14.41 19.55
C GLU A 452 1.42 13.18 20.44
N ASP A 453 2.05 13.13 21.61
CA ASP A 453 1.88 12.05 22.58
C ASP A 453 0.47 12.10 23.22
N PRO A 454 -0.34 11.01 23.11
CA PRO A 454 -1.69 10.93 23.67
C PRO A 454 -1.78 11.27 25.16
N GLY A 455 -0.75 10.96 25.96
CA GLY A 455 -0.72 11.23 27.40
C GLY A 455 -0.83 12.71 27.77
N ARG A 456 -0.59 13.62 26.80
CA ARG A 456 -0.65 15.09 26.99
C ARG A 456 -1.84 15.75 26.30
N LEU A 457 -2.66 15.00 25.56
CA LEU A 457 -3.72 15.54 24.70
C LEU A 457 -5.10 15.60 25.38
N GLY A 458 -5.27 14.96 26.54
CA GLY A 458 -6.52 14.97 27.32
C GLY A 458 -7.13 16.35 27.53
N ASN A 459 -6.34 17.30 28.04
CA ASN A 459 -6.80 18.68 28.29
C ASN A 459 -7.16 19.42 27.00
N ARG A 460 -6.42 19.19 25.91
CA ARG A 460 -6.70 19.83 24.61
C ARG A 460 -7.97 19.29 23.97
N LEU A 461 -8.21 17.98 24.08
CA LEU A 461 -9.46 17.37 23.65
C LEU A 461 -10.64 17.91 24.47
N ALA A 462 -10.49 18.05 25.79
CA ALA A 462 -11.51 18.65 26.64
C ALA A 462 -11.85 20.10 26.24
N VAL A 463 -10.85 20.91 25.90
CA VAL A 463 -11.05 22.26 25.37
C VAL A 463 -11.79 22.22 24.02
N ALA A 464 -11.38 21.35 23.10
CA ALA A 464 -12.06 21.22 21.80
C ALA A 464 -13.54 20.81 21.96
N VAL A 465 -13.84 19.86 22.85
CA VAL A 465 -15.20 19.45 23.21
C VAL A 465 -16.01 20.62 23.77
N SER A 466 -15.41 21.39 24.69
CA SER A 466 -16.05 22.58 25.27
C SER A 466 -16.33 23.65 24.22
N THR A 467 -15.40 23.87 23.28
CA THR A 467 -15.60 24.81 22.17
C THR A 467 -16.72 24.36 21.25
N VAL A 468 -16.80 23.06 20.88
CA VAL A 468 -17.93 22.54 20.09
C VAL A 468 -19.24 22.82 20.81
N ARG A 469 -19.34 22.49 22.11
CA ARG A 469 -20.57 22.75 22.90
C ARG A 469 -20.97 24.22 22.91
N ALA A 470 -20.02 25.12 23.18
CA ALA A 470 -20.28 26.56 23.18
C ALA A 470 -20.68 27.10 21.79
N VAL A 471 -20.15 26.50 20.72
CA VAL A 471 -20.50 26.85 19.34
C VAL A 471 -21.84 26.27 18.92
N LEU A 472 -22.29 25.14 19.46
CA LEU A 472 -23.62 24.61 19.13
C LEU A 472 -24.72 25.28 19.98
N ASP A 473 -24.45 25.54 21.26
CA ASP A 473 -25.39 26.16 22.20
C ASP A 473 -24.71 27.24 23.08
N PRO A 474 -24.49 28.46 22.55
CA PRO A 474 -23.81 29.52 23.30
C PRO A 474 -24.64 30.04 24.47
N GLY A 475 -25.97 29.96 24.37
CA GLY A 475 -26.90 30.39 25.42
C GLY A 475 -27.07 29.36 26.53
N LYS A 476 -26.46 28.18 26.42
CA LYS A 476 -26.65 27.05 27.35
C LYS A 476 -28.13 26.73 27.59
N ARG A 477 -28.92 26.77 26.51
CA ARG A 477 -30.35 26.44 26.51
C ARG A 477 -30.61 24.96 26.79
N HIS A 478 -29.62 24.11 26.53
CA HIS A 478 -29.70 22.66 26.66
C HIS A 478 -28.61 22.08 27.59
N ASP A 479 -28.81 20.83 28.01
CA ASP A 479 -27.79 20.06 28.71
C ASP A 479 -26.51 19.94 27.86
N PRO A 480 -25.29 20.00 28.43
CA PRO A 480 -24.05 19.87 27.68
C PRO A 480 -23.93 18.58 26.85
N GLN A 481 -24.65 17.52 27.19
CA GLN A 481 -24.69 16.26 26.46
C GLN A 481 -25.69 16.23 25.31
N HIS A 482 -26.56 17.25 25.17
CA HIS A 482 -27.67 17.28 24.22
C HIS A 482 -27.23 17.05 22.76
N TYR A 483 -26.19 17.76 22.28
CA TYR A 483 -25.65 17.54 20.93
C TYR A 483 -24.41 16.63 20.90
N LEU A 484 -23.65 16.62 22.00
CA LEU A 484 -22.36 15.94 22.11
C LEU A 484 -22.27 15.17 23.42
N VAL A 485 -22.54 13.87 23.34
CA VAL A 485 -22.48 12.96 24.47
C VAL A 485 -21.02 12.58 24.71
N SER A 486 -20.58 12.74 25.95
CA SER A 486 -19.23 12.44 26.38
C SER A 486 -19.29 11.47 27.54
N ASP A 487 -18.66 10.32 27.37
CA ASP A 487 -18.38 9.36 28.43
C ASP A 487 -16.92 9.53 28.93
N ARG A 488 -16.50 8.73 29.92
CA ARG A 488 -15.13 8.71 30.44
C ARG A 488 -14.12 8.48 29.31
N ASP A 489 -14.38 7.50 28.43
CA ASP A 489 -13.41 7.05 27.43
C ASP A 489 -13.83 7.30 25.98
N SER A 490 -15.02 7.87 25.75
CA SER A 490 -15.53 8.10 24.39
C SER A 490 -16.36 9.37 24.21
N LEU A 491 -16.52 9.76 22.94
CA LEU A 491 -17.34 10.87 22.49
C LEU A 491 -18.22 10.42 21.32
N ARG A 492 -19.45 10.94 21.23
CA ARG A 492 -20.32 10.79 20.07
C ARG A 492 -21.22 12.01 19.89
N VAL A 493 -21.56 12.31 18.64
CA VAL A 493 -22.68 13.21 18.36
C VAL A 493 -24.01 12.49 18.64
N ASP A 494 -25.00 13.22 19.13
CA ASP A 494 -26.35 12.70 19.26
C ASP A 494 -27.21 13.09 18.07
N LEU A 495 -27.43 12.15 17.16
CA LEU A 495 -28.19 12.37 15.93
C LEU A 495 -29.71 12.52 16.18
N THR A 496 -30.20 12.28 17.40
CA THR A 496 -31.60 12.56 17.75
C THR A 496 -31.88 14.05 17.88
N HIS A 497 -30.86 14.82 18.26
CA HIS A 497 -30.94 16.26 18.50
C HIS A 497 -30.15 17.08 17.48
N LEU A 498 -29.08 16.50 16.92
CA LEU A 498 -28.25 17.12 15.89
C LEU A 498 -28.65 16.62 14.51
N ARG A 499 -29.25 17.49 13.70
CA ARG A 499 -29.63 17.15 12.32
C ARG A 499 -28.42 17.23 11.41
N VAL A 500 -28.12 16.15 10.69
CA VAL A 500 -27.01 16.08 9.73
C VAL A 500 -27.55 15.70 8.36
N ASP A 501 -27.27 16.52 7.35
CA ASP A 501 -27.79 16.35 5.99
C ASP A 501 -27.43 14.99 5.35
N VAL A 502 -26.20 14.49 5.51
CA VAL A 502 -25.79 13.20 4.95
C VAL A 502 -26.59 12.03 5.53
N GLU A 503 -26.98 12.09 6.81
CA GLU A 503 -27.84 11.07 7.43
C GLU A 503 -29.27 11.14 6.92
N GLU A 504 -29.80 12.36 6.76
CA GLU A 504 -31.13 12.59 6.17
C GLU A 504 -31.17 12.04 4.74
N PHE A 505 -30.19 12.41 3.92
CA PHE A 505 -30.00 11.92 2.56
C PHE A 505 -29.90 10.39 2.50
N LEU A 506 -29.02 9.77 3.30
CA LEU A 506 -28.85 8.31 3.32
C LEU A 506 -30.13 7.58 3.77
N ALA A 507 -30.91 8.17 4.68
CA ALA A 507 -32.18 7.61 5.11
C ALA A 507 -33.24 7.71 3.99
N GLU A 508 -33.34 8.84 3.30
CA GLU A 508 -34.25 9.02 2.17
C GLU A 508 -33.89 8.11 0.99
N ALA A 509 -32.61 8.05 0.60
CA ALA A 509 -32.14 7.17 -0.47
C ALA A 509 -32.47 5.70 -0.19
N ARG A 510 -32.18 5.21 1.03
CA ARG A 510 -32.53 3.85 1.46
C ARG A 510 -34.03 3.59 1.43
N ARG A 511 -34.84 4.54 1.92
CA ARG A 511 -36.31 4.42 1.91
C ARG A 511 -36.86 4.36 0.48
N GLY A 512 -36.39 5.24 -0.40
CA GLY A 512 -36.82 5.28 -1.80
C GLY A 512 -36.46 4.00 -2.56
N LEU A 513 -35.24 3.49 -2.37
CA LEU A 513 -34.79 2.23 -2.97
C LEU A 513 -35.57 1.03 -2.42
N ALA A 514 -35.89 1.01 -1.12
CA ALA A 514 -36.71 -0.05 -0.53
C ALA A 514 -38.13 -0.08 -1.09
N LEU A 515 -38.78 1.08 -1.29
CA LEU A 515 -40.09 1.18 -1.94
C LEU A 515 -40.04 0.63 -3.37
N LEU A 516 -38.98 0.97 -4.12
CA LEU A 516 -38.79 0.48 -5.47
C LEU A 516 -38.60 -1.05 -5.52
N HIS A 517 -37.82 -1.61 -4.59
CA HIS A 517 -37.65 -3.06 -4.46
C HIS A 517 -38.96 -3.79 -4.08
N ALA A 518 -39.84 -3.13 -3.32
CA ALA A 518 -41.17 -3.64 -3.02
C ALA A 518 -42.17 -3.51 -4.20
N GLY A 519 -41.74 -2.95 -5.33
CA GLY A 519 -42.58 -2.77 -6.52
C GLY A 519 -43.41 -1.48 -6.51
N ASP A 520 -43.32 -0.64 -5.48
CA ASP A 520 -44.05 0.63 -5.39
C ASP A 520 -43.24 1.78 -5.97
N GLY A 521 -43.13 1.79 -7.30
CA GLY A 521 -42.42 2.84 -8.04
C GLY A 521 -43.06 4.23 -7.89
N ALA A 522 -44.39 4.30 -7.72
CA ALA A 522 -45.12 5.55 -7.58
C ALA A 522 -44.76 6.29 -6.28
N SER A 523 -44.69 5.56 -5.16
CA SER A 523 -44.22 6.13 -3.88
C SER A 523 -42.70 6.32 -3.83
N ALA A 524 -41.93 5.50 -4.54
CA ALA A 524 -40.47 5.60 -4.59
C ALA A 524 -40.00 6.88 -5.30
N LEU A 525 -40.66 7.27 -6.40
CA LEU A 525 -40.26 8.40 -7.26
C LEU A 525 -40.05 9.72 -6.47
N PRO A 526 -41.02 10.25 -5.71
CA PRO A 526 -40.84 11.51 -4.98
C PRO A 526 -39.80 11.41 -3.85
N VAL A 527 -39.59 10.22 -3.26
CA VAL A 527 -38.58 10.01 -2.22
C VAL A 527 -37.17 10.01 -2.81
N LEU A 528 -36.98 9.30 -3.93
CA LEU A 528 -35.71 9.27 -4.64
C LEU A 528 -35.36 10.63 -5.23
N ALA A 529 -36.34 11.39 -5.73
CA ALA A 529 -36.13 12.74 -6.25
C ALA A 529 -35.65 13.71 -5.16
N ARG A 530 -36.22 13.66 -3.95
CA ARG A 530 -35.72 14.43 -2.80
C ARG A 530 -34.30 14.02 -2.39
N ALA A 531 -34.00 12.72 -2.39
CA ALA A 531 -32.65 12.25 -2.12
C ALA A 531 -31.64 12.76 -3.17
N GLN A 532 -32.01 12.77 -4.46
CA GLN A 532 -31.16 13.34 -5.52
C GLN A 532 -30.93 14.84 -5.33
N SER A 533 -31.95 15.62 -4.99
CA SER A 533 -31.82 17.08 -4.79
C SER A 533 -31.09 17.46 -3.50
N ALA A 534 -31.09 16.58 -2.49
CA ALA A 534 -30.35 16.78 -1.25
C ALA A 534 -28.83 16.61 -1.40
N TYR A 535 -28.37 15.98 -2.49
CA TYR A 535 -26.94 15.73 -2.74
C TYR A 535 -26.29 16.92 -3.47
N ASP A 536 -25.67 17.81 -2.69
CA ASP A 536 -25.06 19.07 -3.17
C ASP A 536 -23.56 18.94 -3.50
N GLY A 537 -22.97 17.77 -3.29
CA GLY A 537 -21.54 17.52 -3.47
C GLY A 537 -21.05 16.34 -2.64
N ASP A 538 -19.79 15.95 -2.83
CA ASP A 538 -19.19 14.86 -2.07
C ASP A 538 -19.08 15.23 -0.59
N PHE A 539 -19.21 14.25 0.32
CA PHE A 539 -19.12 14.51 1.77
C PHE A 539 -17.78 15.18 2.15
N LEU A 540 -17.81 16.39 2.71
CA LEU A 540 -16.64 17.18 3.12
C LEU A 540 -15.56 17.31 2.03
N GLU A 541 -15.88 17.98 0.92
CA GLU A 541 -14.99 18.18 -0.23
C GLU A 541 -13.64 18.82 0.14
N GLU A 542 -13.57 19.61 1.20
CA GLU A 542 -12.31 20.19 1.66
C GLU A 542 -11.36 19.19 2.36
N ASN A 543 -11.85 18.00 2.72
CA ASN A 543 -11.13 16.96 3.46
C ASN A 543 -10.83 15.71 2.59
N VAL A 544 -10.45 15.91 1.33
CA VAL A 544 -10.20 14.80 0.36
C VAL A 544 -9.14 13.80 0.84
N TYR A 545 -8.15 14.26 1.61
CA TYR A 545 -7.01 13.45 2.04
C TYR A 545 -7.16 12.85 3.44
N ASP A 546 -8.31 13.07 4.09
CA ASP A 546 -8.54 12.61 5.44
C ASP A 546 -9.31 11.28 5.45
N ASP A 547 -8.62 10.20 5.82
CA ASP A 547 -9.12 8.82 5.72
C ASP A 547 -10.42 8.56 6.49
N TRP A 548 -10.65 9.27 7.60
CA TRP A 548 -11.87 9.14 8.39
C TRP A 548 -13.13 9.60 7.64
N SER A 549 -13.00 10.41 6.58
CA SER A 549 -14.12 10.89 5.77
C SER A 549 -14.47 9.95 4.60
N ASN A 550 -13.51 9.13 4.15
CA ASN A 550 -13.62 8.34 2.92
C ASN A 550 -14.79 7.35 2.94
N SER A 551 -14.94 6.59 4.03
CA SER A 551 -15.99 5.58 4.12
C SER A 551 -17.40 6.17 3.99
N LEU A 552 -17.66 7.32 4.61
CA LEU A 552 -18.98 7.97 4.52
C LEU A 552 -19.16 8.68 3.18
N ARG A 553 -18.08 9.24 2.61
CA ARG A 553 -18.08 9.82 1.27
C ARG A 553 -18.44 8.79 0.21
N GLU A 554 -17.79 7.62 0.23
CA GLU A 554 -18.08 6.51 -0.67
C GLU A 554 -19.51 5.99 -0.48
N GLU A 555 -19.95 5.78 0.76
CA GLU A 555 -21.33 5.34 1.05
C GLU A 555 -22.38 6.34 0.51
N ALA A 556 -22.16 7.64 0.73
CA ALA A 556 -23.07 8.69 0.25
C ALA A 556 -23.09 8.76 -1.28
N ARG A 557 -21.91 8.69 -1.92
CA ARG A 557 -21.78 8.69 -3.37
C ARG A 557 -22.44 7.48 -4.02
N ASP A 558 -22.23 6.29 -3.45
CA ASP A 558 -22.86 5.07 -3.93
C ASP A 558 -24.38 5.12 -3.79
N ALA A 559 -24.88 5.63 -2.66
CA ALA A 559 -26.32 5.82 -2.44
C ALA A 559 -26.91 6.81 -3.48
N TYR A 560 -26.20 7.90 -3.77
CA TYR A 560 -26.60 8.89 -4.77
C TYR A 560 -26.67 8.27 -6.17
N LEU A 561 -25.62 7.55 -6.57
CA LEU A 561 -25.57 6.84 -7.85
C LEU A 561 -26.67 5.78 -7.94
N CYS A 562 -26.97 5.05 -6.87
CA CYS A 562 -28.07 4.08 -6.86
C CYS A 562 -29.44 4.75 -7.01
N ALA A 563 -29.71 5.82 -6.25
CA ALA A 563 -30.97 6.56 -6.32
C ALA A 563 -31.17 7.22 -7.70
N THR A 564 -30.12 7.86 -8.24
CA THR A 564 -30.15 8.54 -9.54
C THR A 564 -30.35 7.55 -10.69
N ARG A 565 -29.70 6.38 -10.65
CA ARG A 565 -29.93 5.30 -11.64
C ARG A 565 -31.34 4.73 -11.55
N ALA A 566 -31.88 4.59 -10.35
CA ALA A 566 -33.26 4.16 -10.15
C ALA A 566 -34.25 5.16 -10.76
N LEU A 567 -34.05 6.46 -10.55
CA LEU A 567 -34.85 7.51 -11.19
C LEU A 567 -34.77 7.45 -12.71
N ALA A 568 -33.56 7.29 -13.26
CA ALA A 568 -33.36 7.14 -14.70
C ALA A 568 -34.16 5.96 -15.27
N LYS A 569 -34.11 4.80 -14.61
CA LYS A 569 -34.85 3.60 -15.03
C LYS A 569 -36.36 3.75 -14.88
N ILE A 570 -36.84 4.45 -13.85
CA ILE A 570 -38.27 4.75 -13.71
C ILE A 570 -38.75 5.63 -14.87
N ALA A 571 -37.98 6.66 -15.22
CA ALA A 571 -38.28 7.53 -16.36
C ALA A 571 -38.23 6.79 -17.71
N GLU A 572 -37.24 5.91 -17.92
CA GLU A 572 -37.17 5.04 -19.11
C GLU A 572 -38.43 4.16 -19.24
N LYS A 573 -38.87 3.54 -18.14
CA LYS A 573 -40.09 2.71 -18.11
C LYS A 573 -41.37 3.51 -18.33
N ALA A 574 -41.38 4.77 -17.90
CA ALA A 574 -42.51 5.67 -18.11
C ALA A 574 -42.57 6.24 -19.54
N GLY A 575 -41.60 5.93 -20.40
CA GLY A 575 -41.53 6.45 -21.76
C GLY A 575 -41.12 7.92 -21.83
N ASP A 576 -40.43 8.44 -20.80
CA ASP A 576 -39.90 9.80 -20.76
C ASP A 576 -38.37 9.80 -20.96
N PRO A 577 -37.89 9.77 -22.21
CA PRO A 577 -36.46 9.74 -22.48
C PRO A 577 -35.77 11.06 -22.11
N ALA A 578 -36.50 12.18 -21.97
CA ALA A 578 -35.92 13.47 -21.62
C ALA A 578 -35.46 13.48 -20.15
N SER A 579 -36.36 13.11 -19.23
CA SER A 579 -36.05 12.98 -17.80
C SER A 579 -35.02 11.88 -17.53
N ALA A 580 -35.13 10.74 -18.24
CA ALA A 580 -34.14 9.67 -18.14
C ALA A 580 -32.73 10.15 -18.54
N ALA A 581 -32.61 10.90 -19.63
CA ALA A 581 -31.32 11.47 -20.06
C ALA A 581 -30.74 12.43 -19.02
N GLU A 582 -31.57 13.23 -18.35
CA GLU A 582 -31.12 14.14 -17.28
C GLU A 582 -30.51 13.37 -16.10
N HIS A 583 -31.19 12.32 -15.63
CA HIS A 583 -30.67 11.48 -14.56
C HIS A 583 -29.38 10.75 -14.99
N TRP A 584 -29.30 10.24 -16.22
CA TRP A 584 -28.06 9.62 -16.72
C TRP A 584 -26.90 10.62 -16.83
N ARG A 585 -27.15 11.88 -17.18
CA ARG A 585 -26.11 12.93 -17.13
C ARG A 585 -25.60 13.14 -15.71
N ARG A 586 -26.50 13.23 -14.72
CA ARG A 586 -26.12 13.33 -13.30
C ARG A 586 -25.29 12.13 -12.81
N VAL A 587 -25.62 10.91 -13.25
CA VAL A 587 -24.78 9.73 -12.98
C VAL A 587 -23.37 9.94 -13.54
N LEU A 588 -23.25 10.46 -14.76
CA LEU A 588 -21.98 10.63 -15.46
C LEU A 588 -21.16 11.85 -15.00
N GLU A 589 -21.81 12.86 -14.43
CA GLU A 589 -21.14 13.97 -13.74
C GLU A 589 -20.47 13.48 -12.47
N CYS A 590 -21.14 12.60 -11.71
CA CYS A 590 -20.60 11.99 -10.51
C CYS A 590 -19.59 10.88 -10.83
N ASP A 591 -19.89 9.96 -11.76
CA ASP A 591 -19.02 8.88 -12.20
C ASP A 591 -18.86 8.87 -13.72
N PRO A 592 -17.82 9.54 -14.24
CA PRO A 592 -17.57 9.59 -15.68
C PRO A 592 -17.28 8.23 -16.31
N TRP A 593 -16.97 7.18 -15.54
CA TRP A 593 -16.61 5.86 -16.05
C TRP A 593 -17.78 4.87 -15.98
N ASN A 594 -18.98 5.36 -15.66
CA ASN A 594 -20.17 4.54 -15.51
C ASN A 594 -20.67 4.00 -16.87
N ALA A 595 -20.38 2.74 -17.16
CA ALA A 595 -20.80 2.08 -18.40
C ALA A 595 -22.34 2.08 -18.58
N GLU A 596 -23.08 1.83 -17.51
CA GLU A 596 -24.54 1.84 -17.52
C GLU A 596 -25.09 3.23 -17.84
N GLY A 597 -24.49 4.28 -17.28
CA GLY A 597 -24.82 5.67 -17.58
C GLY A 597 -24.52 6.08 -19.01
N ASP A 598 -23.38 5.65 -19.55
CA ASP A 598 -23.01 5.92 -20.95
C ASP A 598 -24.00 5.28 -21.94
N LEU A 599 -24.35 4.02 -21.72
CA LEU A 599 -25.27 3.28 -22.57
C LEU A 599 -26.73 3.74 -22.37
N GLY A 600 -27.13 4.04 -21.14
CA GLY A 600 -28.43 4.62 -20.81
C GLY A 600 -28.65 5.97 -21.48
N LEU A 601 -27.68 6.89 -21.37
CA LEU A 601 -27.75 8.17 -22.06
C LEU A 601 -27.79 8.01 -23.58
N ALA A 602 -27.01 7.09 -24.16
CA ALA A 602 -27.06 6.80 -25.58
C ALA A 602 -28.44 6.30 -26.03
N ARG A 603 -29.10 5.41 -25.27
CA ARG A 603 -30.49 4.97 -25.53
C ARG A 603 -31.47 6.12 -25.51
N CYS A 604 -31.42 6.96 -24.48
CA CYS A 604 -32.33 8.09 -24.35
C CYS A 604 -32.15 9.10 -25.51
N LEU A 605 -30.90 9.36 -25.92
CA LEU A 605 -30.61 10.24 -27.06
C LEU A 605 -31.11 9.65 -28.38
N GLU A 606 -30.97 8.34 -28.58
CA GLU A 606 -31.48 7.65 -29.77
C GLU A 606 -33.02 7.73 -29.84
N GLY A 607 -33.71 7.49 -28.71
CA GLY A 607 -35.17 7.63 -28.60
C GLY A 607 -35.69 9.05 -28.80
N GLN A 608 -34.83 10.07 -28.61
CA GLN A 608 -35.13 11.48 -28.89
C GLN A 608 -34.80 11.90 -30.35
N GLY A 609 -34.30 10.99 -31.20
CA GLY A 609 -33.85 11.30 -32.56
C GLY A 609 -32.50 12.02 -32.64
N ARG A 610 -31.73 12.07 -31.54
CA ARG A 610 -30.43 12.76 -31.45
C ARG A 610 -29.26 11.83 -31.78
N HIS A 611 -29.34 11.15 -32.93
CA HIS A 611 -28.42 10.07 -33.34
C HIS A 611 -26.93 10.45 -33.30
N GLY A 612 -26.58 11.66 -33.74
CA GLY A 612 -25.18 12.13 -33.74
C GLY A 612 -24.59 12.24 -32.34
N GLU A 613 -25.39 12.68 -31.36
CA GLU A 613 -24.98 12.76 -29.96
C GLU A 613 -24.87 11.38 -29.31
N ALA A 614 -25.84 10.49 -29.60
CA ALA A 614 -25.80 9.11 -29.13
C ALA A 614 -24.53 8.39 -29.60
N ARG A 615 -24.14 8.57 -30.87
CA ARG A 615 -22.92 7.96 -31.43
C ARG A 615 -21.63 8.55 -30.85
N ARG A 616 -21.56 9.86 -30.63
CA ARG A 616 -20.41 10.49 -29.93
C ARG A 616 -20.28 9.98 -28.50
N ARG A 617 -21.41 9.84 -27.80
CA ARG A 617 -21.42 9.31 -26.44
C ARG A 617 -20.92 7.87 -26.38
N TYR A 618 -21.45 7.01 -27.25
CA TYR A 618 -20.98 5.63 -27.36
C TYR A 618 -19.50 5.54 -27.76
N GLY A 619 -19.02 6.41 -28.66
CA GLY A 619 -17.58 6.49 -28.98
C GLY A 619 -16.70 6.82 -27.77
N THR A 620 -17.17 7.73 -26.90
CA THR A 620 -16.49 8.08 -25.65
C THR A 620 -16.44 6.89 -24.69
N TYR A 621 -17.55 6.17 -24.55
CA TYR A 621 -17.63 4.91 -23.80
C TYR A 621 -16.65 3.86 -24.32
N VAL A 622 -16.63 3.61 -25.63
CA VAL A 622 -15.73 2.64 -26.28
C VAL A 622 -14.26 3.00 -26.00
N ALA A 623 -13.89 4.27 -26.11
CA ALA A 623 -12.54 4.73 -25.84
C ALA A 623 -12.15 4.47 -24.38
N ARG A 624 -13.04 4.79 -23.43
CA ARG A 624 -12.82 4.55 -21.99
C ARG A 624 -12.71 3.06 -21.64
N MET A 625 -13.59 2.21 -22.18
CA MET A 625 -13.53 0.77 -21.93
C MET A 625 -12.26 0.15 -22.53
N ARG A 626 -11.81 0.61 -23.70
CA ARG A 626 -10.53 0.19 -24.29
C ARG A 626 -9.33 0.62 -23.44
N GLU A 627 -9.37 1.82 -22.85
CA GLU A 627 -8.34 2.30 -21.91
C GLU A 627 -8.27 1.41 -20.67
N LEU A 628 -9.42 0.95 -20.16
CA LEU A 628 -9.52 0.03 -19.03
C LEU A 628 -9.26 -1.45 -19.39
N GLY A 629 -9.09 -1.77 -20.68
CA GLY A 629 -8.95 -3.16 -21.15
C GLY A 629 -10.21 -4.02 -20.99
N LEU A 630 -11.38 -3.40 -20.88
CA LEU A 630 -12.67 -4.07 -20.71
C LEU A 630 -13.36 -4.32 -22.06
N THR A 631 -14.21 -5.35 -22.10
CA THR A 631 -15.06 -5.65 -23.26
C THR A 631 -16.13 -4.57 -23.43
N VAL A 632 -16.31 -4.12 -24.66
CA VAL A 632 -17.27 -3.08 -25.04
C VAL A 632 -18.63 -3.73 -25.30
N GLU A 633 -19.67 -3.27 -24.60
CA GLU A 633 -21.04 -3.64 -24.90
C GLU A 633 -21.50 -2.99 -26.22
N PRO A 634 -22.33 -3.68 -27.03
CA PRO A 634 -22.77 -3.16 -28.32
C PRO A 634 -23.62 -1.89 -28.19
N PHE A 635 -23.64 -1.07 -29.25
CA PHE A 635 -24.47 0.12 -29.31
C PHE A 635 -25.93 -0.26 -29.07
N PRO A 636 -26.61 0.38 -28.10
CA PRO A 636 -27.96 -0.01 -27.77
C PRO A 636 -28.91 0.37 -28.90
N ARG A 637 -29.75 -0.59 -29.31
CA ARG A 637 -30.81 -0.38 -30.30
C ARG A 637 -32.14 -0.18 -29.56
N PRO A 638 -33.04 0.67 -30.09
CA PRO A 638 -34.35 0.91 -29.51
C PRO A 638 -35.18 -0.36 -29.40
#